data_AF-A0A4R7GE65-F1
#
_entry.id   AF-A0A4R7GE65-F1
#
_cell.length_a   1.000
_cell.length_b   1.000
_cell.length_c   1.000
_cell.angle_alpha   90.00
_cell.angle_beta   90.00
_cell.angle_gamma   90.00
#
_symmetry.space_group_name_H-M   'P 1'
#
loop_
_entity.id
_entity.type
_entity.pdbx_description
1 polymer ?
#
loop_
_entity_poly.entity_id
_entity_poly.type
_entity_poly.pdbx_seq_one_letter_code
_entity_poly.pdbx_strand_id
1 'polypeptide(L)'
;MLQLNLAKVFLIGDDSNGYVRYEIFSKEGERPDYPEKIVVYREKVLETNGDKYWAKTDEIISLDHLGFQEGGFQMAVTYHMRPSRDMFSAIDECKKHYRRSC
;
A
#
# COMPACT_ATOMS: atom_id res chain seq x y z
N MET A 1 -3.52 -3.03 21.98
CA MET A 1 -4.18 -2.30 20.87
C MET A 1 -3.06 -1.91 19.92
N LEU A 2 -3.11 -2.33 18.66
CA LEU A 2 -2.04 -2.06 17.70
C LEU A 2 -2.29 -0.67 17.10
N GLN A 3 -1.48 0.34 17.46
CA GLN A 3 -1.61 1.68 16.90
C GLN A 3 -0.82 1.76 15.59
N LEU A 4 -1.46 2.31 14.55
CA LEU A 4 -0.88 2.46 13.22
C LEU A 4 -0.65 3.94 12.94
N ASN A 5 0.54 4.27 12.46
CA ASN A 5 0.91 5.61 12.02
C ASN A 5 0.91 5.67 10.49
N LEU A 6 0.34 6.73 9.93
CA LEU A 6 0.42 6.99 8.50
C LEU A 6 1.88 7.32 8.14
N ALA A 7 2.55 6.40 7.46
CA ALA A 7 3.95 6.54 7.11
C ALA A 7 4.15 7.20 5.74
N LYS A 8 3.25 6.92 4.80
CA LYS A 8 3.31 7.52 3.46
C LYS A 8 1.95 7.61 2.79
N VAL A 9 1.75 8.70 2.05
CA VAL A 9 0.64 8.87 1.12
C VAL A 9 1.21 9.10 -0.27
N PHE A 10 0.61 8.50 -1.29
CA PHE A 10 0.90 8.86 -2.68
C PHE A 10 -0.29 8.58 -3.57
N LEU A 11 -0.31 9.25 -4.71
CA LEU A 11 -1.37 9.15 -5.71
C LEU A 11 -0.77 8.60 -7.00
N ILE A 12 -1.49 7.68 -7.64
CA ILE A 12 -1.18 7.20 -8.99
C ILE A 12 -2.44 7.42 -9.83
N GLY A 13 -2.26 8.05 -10.98
CA GLY A 13 -3.36 8.35 -11.89
C GLY A 13 -3.00 9.42 -12.89
N ASP A 14 -3.95 9.69 -13.77
CA ASP A 14 -3.95 10.79 -14.71
C ASP A 14 -5.38 11.29 -14.91
N ASP A 15 -5.53 12.41 -15.60
CA ASP A 15 -6.84 13.01 -15.84
C ASP A 15 -7.76 12.14 -16.73
N SER A 16 -7.20 11.15 -17.44
CA SER A 16 -7.99 10.25 -18.30
C SER A 16 -8.60 9.06 -17.55
N ASN A 17 -7.88 8.49 -16.59
CA ASN A 17 -8.28 7.28 -15.86
C ASN A 17 -8.67 7.55 -14.40
N GLY A 18 -8.56 8.81 -13.96
CA GLY A 18 -8.75 9.19 -12.58
C GLY A 18 -7.56 8.83 -11.69
N TYR A 19 -7.67 9.24 -10.43
CA TYR A 19 -6.60 9.05 -9.45
C TYR A 19 -6.97 7.99 -8.42
N VAL A 20 -5.96 7.20 -8.03
CA VAL A 20 -6.00 6.27 -6.90
C VAL A 20 -5.03 6.76 -5.84
N ARG A 21 -5.53 6.95 -4.63
CA ARG A 21 -4.74 7.34 -3.46
C ARG A 21 -4.41 6.10 -2.64
N TYR A 22 -3.12 5.91 -2.35
CA TYR A 22 -2.61 4.86 -1.51
C TYR A 22 -2.08 5.46 -0.21
N GLU A 23 -2.49 4.89 0.92
CA GLU A 23 -2.01 5.23 2.25
C GLU A 23 -1.30 4.02 2.84
N ILE A 24 0.00 4.15 3.10
CA ILE A 24 0.83 3.13 3.73
C ILE A 24 0.98 3.49 5.20
N PHE A 25 0.60 2.57 6.06
CA PHE A 25 0.70 2.68 7.51
C PHE A 25 1.84 1.80 8.02
N SER A 26 2.55 2.26 9.03
CA SER A 26 3.53 1.50 9.79
C SER A 26 3.06 1.39 11.24
N LYS A 27 3.51 0.37 11.97
CA LYS A 27 3.15 0.19 13.37
C LYS A 27 3.86 1.21 14.26
N GLU A 28 3.13 1.82 15.18
CA GLU A 28 3.71 2.75 16.14
C GLU A 28 4.64 2.03 17.12
N GLY A 29 5.76 2.67 17.47
CA GLY A 29 6.77 2.11 18.37
C GLY A 29 7.70 1.08 17.72
N GLU A 30 7.44 0.73 16.46
CA GLU A 30 8.33 -0.11 15.64
C GLU A 30 9.08 0.70 14.58
N ARG A 31 9.74 0.00 13.66
CA ARG A 31 10.49 0.61 12.57
C ARG A 31 9.53 1.39 11.65
N PRO A 32 9.67 2.73 11.53
CA PRO A 32 8.74 3.54 10.73
C PRO A 32 8.81 3.21 9.23
N ASP A 33 9.92 2.66 8.77
CA ASP A 33 10.17 2.19 7.40
C ASP A 33 9.70 0.75 7.14
N TYR A 34 9.07 0.08 8.12
CA TYR A 34 8.44 -1.22 7.96
C TYR A 34 6.92 -1.05 7.74
N PRO A 35 6.44 -1.17 6.49
CA PRO A 35 5.04 -0.91 6.15
C PRO A 35 4.15 -2.05 6.64
N GLU A 36 3.15 -1.76 7.45
CA GLU A 36 2.23 -2.74 8.06
C GLU A 36 0.95 -2.94 7.26
N LYS A 37 0.38 -1.86 6.73
CA LYS A 37 -0.92 -1.91 6.03
C LYS A 37 -0.98 -0.90 4.90
N ILE A 38 -1.69 -1.24 3.83
CA ILE A 38 -2.00 -0.32 2.74
C ILE A 38 -3.52 -0.15 2.68
N VAL A 39 -3.98 1.10 2.58
CA VAL A 39 -5.39 1.44 2.33
C VAL A 39 -5.47 2.14 0.98
N VAL A 40 -6.43 1.70 0.16
CA VAL A 40 -6.67 2.22 -1.17
C VAL A 40 -7.92 3.10 -1.16
N TYR A 41 -7.85 4.23 -1.84
CA TYR A 41 -8.97 5.13 -2.04
C TYR A 41 -9.08 5.46 -3.52
N ARG A 42 -10.31 5.51 -4.03
CA ARG A 42 -10.62 5.94 -5.39
C ARG A 42 -11.34 7.28 -5.35
N GLU A 43 -11.01 8.14 -6.31
CA GLU A 43 -11.74 9.39 -6.50
C GLU A 43 -13.20 9.08 -6.91
N LYS A 44 -14.15 9.71 -6.23
CA LYS A 44 -15.57 9.69 -6.59
C LYS A 44 -16.10 11.11 -6.62
N VAL A 45 -17.17 11.32 -7.40
CA VAL A 45 -17.87 12.59 -7.51
C VAL A 45 -19.19 12.48 -6.77
N LEU A 46 -19.49 13.46 -5.92
CA LEU A 46 -20.75 13.54 -5.21
C LEU A 46 -21.83 14.02 -6.19
N GLU A 47 -22.90 13.23 -6.36
CA GLU A 47 -23.96 13.54 -7.34
C GLU A 47 -24.71 14.85 -7.03
N THR A 48 -24.73 15.27 -5.76
CA THR A 48 -25.53 16.43 -5.31
C THR A 48 -24.93 17.77 -5.70
N ASN A 49 -23.60 17.90 -5.73
CA ASN A 49 -22.92 19.20 -5.94
C ASN A 49 -21.69 19.11 -6.86
N GLY A 50 -21.32 17.91 -7.32
CA GLY A 50 -20.13 17.71 -8.16
C GLY A 50 -18.81 17.69 -7.42
N ASP A 51 -18.80 17.74 -6.08
CA ASP A 51 -17.57 17.72 -5.30
C ASP A 51 -16.87 16.36 -5.38
N LYS A 52 -15.54 16.40 -5.51
CA LYS A 52 -14.71 15.20 -5.54
C LYS A 52 -14.33 14.78 -4.13
N TYR A 53 -14.40 13.49 -3.84
CA TYR A 53 -14.00 12.91 -2.56
C TYR A 53 -13.26 11.58 -2.73
N TRP A 54 -12.47 11.22 -1.71
CA TRP A 54 -11.76 9.95 -1.65
C TRP A 54 -12.62 8.89 -1.00
N ALA A 55 -13.11 7.93 -1.78
CA ALA A 55 -13.83 6.78 -1.26
C ALA A 55 -12.86 5.66 -0.93
N LYS A 56 -12.78 5.27 0.34
CA LYS A 56 -12.02 4.09 0.77
C LYS A 56 -12.59 2.84 0.08
N THR A 57 -11.72 1.98 -0.44
CA THR A 57 -12.10 0.70 -1.04
C THR A 57 -11.84 -0.46 -0.07
N ASP A 58 -12.48 -1.60 -0.35
CA ASP A 58 -12.24 -2.87 0.33
C ASP A 58 -11.09 -3.67 -0.32
N GLU A 59 -10.34 -3.06 -1.24
CA GLU A 59 -9.21 -3.69 -1.93
C GLU A 59 -8.07 -3.96 -0.93
N ILE A 60 -7.54 -5.18 -0.94
CA ILE A 60 -6.48 -5.62 -0.04
C ILE A 60 -5.19 -5.80 -0.84
N ILE A 61 -4.17 -5.01 -0.50
CA ILE A 61 -2.80 -5.22 -0.97
C ILE A 61 -2.03 -5.91 0.15
N SER A 62 -1.82 -7.22 0.02
CA SER A 62 -1.02 -7.99 0.98
C SER A 62 0.47 -7.64 0.84
N LEU A 63 1.15 -7.56 1.98
CA LEU A 63 2.60 -7.40 2.08
C LEU A 63 3.26 -8.64 2.69
N ASP A 64 2.50 -9.71 2.94
CA ASP A 64 2.95 -10.89 3.68
C ASP A 64 4.02 -11.64 2.90
N HIS A 65 3.94 -11.63 1.56
CA HIS A 65 4.94 -12.22 0.68
C HIS A 65 6.28 -11.47 0.67
N LEU A 66 6.32 -10.24 1.18
CA LEU A 66 7.55 -9.45 1.33
C LEU A 66 8.19 -9.65 2.69
N GLY A 67 7.45 -10.19 3.66
CA GLY A 67 7.95 -10.49 5.01
C GLY A 67 8.83 -11.74 5.05
N PHE A 68 9.31 -12.07 6.24
CA PHE A 68 9.91 -13.38 6.48
C PHE A 68 8.82 -14.44 6.36
N GLN A 69 9.03 -15.46 5.52
CA GLN A 69 8.09 -16.56 5.39
C GLN A 69 8.40 -17.61 6.45
N GLU A 70 7.48 -17.80 7.40
CA GLU A 70 7.57 -18.89 8.38
C GLU A 70 7.20 -20.22 7.70
N GLY A 71 8.23 -20.95 7.23
CA GLY A 71 8.09 -22.25 6.58
C GLY A 71 8.08 -22.21 5.04
N GLY A 72 8.33 -23.37 4.42
CA GLY A 72 8.46 -23.52 2.97
C GLY A 72 9.91 -23.61 2.47
N PHE A 73 10.08 -23.90 1.18
CA PHE A 73 11.39 -23.84 0.53
C PHE A 73 11.79 -22.38 0.31
N GLN A 74 13.02 -22.03 0.63
CA GLN A 74 13.55 -20.69 0.41
C GLN A 74 13.51 -20.35 -1.09
N MET A 75 12.59 -19.48 -1.49
CA MET A 75 12.42 -19.07 -2.89
C MET A 75 13.32 -17.90 -3.30
N ALA A 76 14.00 -17.25 -2.34
CA ALA A 76 14.90 -16.14 -2.62
C ALA A 76 16.08 -16.12 -1.62
N VAL A 77 17.28 -15.89 -2.14
CA VAL A 77 18.49 -15.64 -1.34
C VAL A 77 18.84 -14.16 -1.52
N THR A 78 18.82 -13.41 -0.43
CA THR A 78 19.25 -12.00 -0.43
C THR A 78 20.55 -11.86 0.35
N TYR A 79 21.48 -11.05 -0.17
CA TYR A 79 22.74 -10.73 0.49
C TYR A 79 22.56 -9.81 1.72
N HIS A 80 21.34 -9.27 1.92
CA HIS A 80 21.04 -8.36 3.01
C HIS A 80 20.20 -9.10 4.08
N MET A 81 20.62 -9.07 5.35
CA MET A 81 19.84 -9.61 6.48
C MET A 81 18.52 -8.83 6.77
N ARG A 82 18.11 -7.91 5.89
CA ARG A 82 16.90 -7.10 6.08
C ARG A 82 15.71 -7.80 5.41
N PRO A 83 14.53 -7.83 6.06
CA PRO A 83 13.33 -8.32 5.41
C PRO A 83 13.07 -7.53 4.12
N SER A 84 12.62 -8.21 3.07
CA SER A 84 12.28 -7.61 1.77
C SER A 84 11.14 -6.58 1.86
N ARG A 85 10.43 -6.55 3.00
CA ARG A 85 9.35 -5.62 3.31
C ARG A 85 9.92 -4.29 3.79
N ASP A 86 10.14 -3.40 2.84
CA ASP A 86 10.46 -1.99 3.04
C ASP A 86 9.46 -1.06 2.33
N MET A 87 9.57 0.25 2.55
CA MET A 87 8.69 1.22 1.91
C MET A 87 8.74 1.18 0.37
N PHE A 88 9.87 0.82 -0.24
CA PHE A 88 10.01 0.76 -1.70
C PHE A 88 9.24 -0.43 -2.28
N SER A 89 9.36 -1.60 -1.64
CA SER A 89 8.63 -2.80 -2.00
C SER A 89 7.11 -2.62 -1.84
N ALA A 90 6.65 -1.93 -0.79
CA ALA A 90 5.23 -1.60 -0.62
C ALA A 90 4.72 -0.64 -1.72
N ILE A 91 5.53 0.35 -2.13
CA ILE A 91 5.20 1.22 -3.26
C ILE A 91 5.13 0.42 -4.57
N ASP A 92 6.02 -0.55 -4.76
CA ASP A 92 6.02 -1.41 -5.95
C ASP A 92 4.74 -2.27 -6.02
N GLU A 93 4.29 -2.84 -4.89
CA GLU A 93 3.01 -3.55 -4.82
C GLU A 93 1.81 -2.66 -5.16
N CYS A 94 1.81 -1.40 -4.72
CA CYS A 94 0.77 -0.45 -5.12
C CYS A 94 0.80 -0.11 -6.61
N LYS A 95 1.99 0.01 -7.21
CA LYS A 95 2.14 0.21 -8.66
C LYS A 95 1.64 -1.01 -9.44
N LYS A 96 1.94 -2.22 -8.97
CA LYS A 96 1.40 -3.47 -9.54
C LYS A 96 -0.12 -3.51 -9.42
N HIS A 97 -0.67 -3.14 -8.27
CA HIS A 97 -2.11 -3.04 -8.06
C HIS A 97 -2.77 -2.06 -9.05
N TYR A 98 -2.21 -0.86 -9.19
CA TYR A 98 -2.71 0.14 -10.14
C TYR A 98 -2.76 -0.41 -11.57
N ARG A 99 -1.67 -1.01 -12.06
CA ARG A 99 -1.60 -1.59 -13.42
C ARG A 99 -2.56 -2.76 -13.68
N ARG A 100 -3.06 -3.42 -12.62
CA ARG A 100 -4.04 -4.51 -12.74
C ARG A 100 -5.48 -4.01 -12.69
N SER A 101 -5.68 -2.81 -12.15
CA SER A 101 -7.01 -2.29 -11.77
C SER A 101 -7.47 -1.10 -12.61
N CYS A 102 -6.59 -0.58 -13.46
CA CYS A 102 -6.76 0.48 -14.44
C CYS A 102 -6.11 0.02 -15.74
#